data_AF-A0A8I2FXD1-F1
#
_entry.id   AF-A0A8I2FXD1-F1
#
_cell.length_a   1.000
_cell.length_b   1.000
_cell.length_c   1.000
_cell.angle_alpha   90.00
_cell.angle_beta   90.00
_cell.angle_gamma   90.00
#
_symmetry.space_group_name_H-M   'P 1'
#
loop_
_entity.id
_entity.type
_entity.pdbx_description
1 polymer ?
#
loop_
_entity_poly.entity_id
_entity_poly.type
_entity_poly.pdbx_seq_one_letter_code
_entity_poly.pdbx_strand_id
1 'polypeptide(L)'
;AFLHCWGKEGLEQAAPCVGFYRRPKKPSAAKPIKEVYAGDLVTSAGEARVEHRFDEAEPAVHFWRVVEYRGKSEAETQTDEPLWFKEEISFSSGEVRADYSQTMPSKIPLLPWSRMWPFLFGVLGYYCDTLSIDMERAVEQAARAEPVSRLPMEQRLTWAGTCQIILDMDERLLPFWDDETGLLQGIEKLRGSS
;
A
#
# COMPACT_ATOMS: atom_id res chain seq x y z
N ALA A 1 -12.70 -31.83 -15.37
CA ALA A 1 -11.67 -32.50 -16.20
C ALA A 1 -11.48 -31.88 -17.60
N PHE A 2 -11.83 -30.61 -17.84
CA PHE A 2 -11.86 -30.02 -19.19
C PHE A 2 -10.65 -29.16 -19.59
N LEU A 3 -9.75 -28.81 -18.66
CA LEU A 3 -8.71 -27.80 -18.89
C LEU A 3 -7.30 -28.35 -19.20
N HIS A 4 -7.09 -29.67 -19.15
CA HIS A 4 -5.73 -30.24 -19.25
C HIS A 4 -5.35 -30.72 -20.67
N CYS A 5 -6.31 -30.83 -21.59
CA CYS A 5 -6.07 -31.46 -22.90
C CYS A 5 -5.85 -30.46 -24.04
N TRP A 6 -6.27 -29.22 -23.88
CA TRP A 6 -6.20 -28.22 -24.93
C TRP A 6 -5.32 -27.06 -24.46
N GLY A 7 -4.17 -26.90 -25.10
CA GLY A 7 -3.29 -25.76 -24.87
C GLY A 7 -3.98 -24.42 -25.17
N LYS A 8 -3.20 -23.33 -25.23
CA LYS A 8 -3.73 -21.96 -25.40
C LYS A 8 -4.73 -21.80 -26.55
N GLU A 9 -4.65 -22.63 -27.59
CA GLU A 9 -5.56 -22.62 -28.74
C GLU A 9 -6.97 -23.14 -28.45
N GLY A 10 -7.14 -24.20 -27.65
CA GLY A 10 -8.51 -24.69 -27.37
C GLY A 10 -9.24 -23.83 -26.34
N LEU A 11 -8.51 -23.07 -25.53
CA LEU A 11 -9.10 -22.02 -24.69
C LEU A 11 -9.72 -20.90 -25.55
N GLU A 12 -9.05 -20.50 -26.63
CA GLU A 12 -9.56 -19.48 -27.57
C GLU A 12 -10.79 -19.98 -28.34
N GLN A 13 -10.83 -21.27 -28.70
CA GLN A 13 -11.97 -21.86 -29.41
C GLN A 13 -13.21 -22.02 -28.53
N ALA A 14 -13.04 -22.28 -27.23
CA ALA A 14 -14.15 -22.45 -26.28
C ALA A 14 -14.72 -21.12 -25.77
N ALA A 15 -13.95 -20.02 -25.83
CA ALA A 15 -14.34 -18.72 -25.28
C ALA A 15 -15.68 -18.16 -25.83
N PRO A 16 -16.01 -18.27 -27.14
CA PRO A 16 -17.30 -17.79 -27.65
C PRO A 16 -18.51 -18.55 -27.09
N CYS A 17 -18.36 -19.85 -26.80
CA CYS A 17 -19.44 -20.68 -26.27
C CYS A 17 -19.87 -20.26 -24.85
N VAL A 18 -18.99 -19.59 -24.11
CA VAL A 18 -19.24 -19.06 -22.76
C VAL A 18 -19.35 -17.52 -22.76
N GLY A 19 -19.50 -16.90 -23.93
CA GLY A 19 -19.73 -15.46 -24.07
C GLY A 19 -18.49 -14.58 -23.92
N PHE A 20 -17.28 -15.15 -23.92
CA PHE A 20 -16.03 -14.40 -23.86
C PHE A 20 -15.48 -14.15 -25.27
N TYR A 21 -15.17 -12.88 -25.57
CA TYR A 21 -14.53 -12.48 -26.82
C TYR A 21 -13.26 -11.67 -26.53
N ARG A 22 -12.19 -11.98 -27.25
CA ARG A 22 -10.91 -11.27 -27.08
C ARG A 22 -11.03 -9.87 -27.68
N ARG A 23 -10.88 -8.84 -26.84
CA ARG A 23 -10.76 -7.46 -27.33
C ARG A 23 -9.44 -7.31 -28.10
N PRO A 24 -9.45 -6.73 -29.32
CA PRO A 24 -8.22 -6.40 -30.01
C PRO A 24 -7.42 -5.41 -29.14
N LYS A 25 -6.14 -5.72 -28.93
CA LYS A 25 -5.23 -4.87 -28.15
C LYS A 25 -5.09 -3.56 -28.92
N LYS A 26 -5.64 -2.46 -28.38
CA LYS A 26 -5.38 -1.12 -28.94
C LYS A 26 -3.86 -0.92 -29.00
N PRO A 27 -3.30 -0.41 -30.10
CA PRO A 27 -1.90 -0.02 -30.12
C PRO A 27 -1.71 0.97 -28.98
N SER A 28 -0.86 0.61 -28.01
CA SER A 28 -0.50 1.52 -26.94
C SER A 28 0.25 2.65 -27.59
N ALA A 29 -0.37 3.82 -27.73
CA ALA A 29 0.36 5.04 -27.96
C ALA A 29 1.45 5.10 -26.88
N ALA A 30 2.72 5.18 -27.30
CA ALA A 30 3.82 5.38 -26.37
C ALA A 30 3.46 6.63 -25.54
N LYS A 31 3.34 6.46 -24.23
CA LYS A 31 3.15 7.63 -23.36
C LYS A 31 4.37 8.52 -23.59
N PRO A 32 4.20 9.81 -23.93
CA PRO A 32 5.34 10.71 -23.97
C PRO A 32 6.00 10.66 -22.60
N ILE A 33 7.30 10.39 -22.58
CA ILE A 33 8.14 10.58 -21.41
C ILE A 33 7.88 12.03 -21.01
N LYS A 34 7.27 12.27 -19.86
CA LYS A 34 7.19 13.62 -19.31
C LYS A 34 8.63 14.02 -19.04
N GLU A 35 9.16 14.93 -19.85
CA GLU A 35 10.32 15.72 -19.46
C GLU A 35 9.96 16.35 -18.12
N VAL A 36 10.67 15.91 -17.08
CA VAL A 36 10.65 16.55 -15.78
C VAL A 36 11.17 17.96 -16.03
N TYR A 37 10.30 18.95 -15.82
CA TYR A 37 10.65 20.35 -15.95
C TYR A 37 11.90 20.63 -15.10
N ALA A 38 12.96 21.02 -15.79
CA ALA A 38 14.14 21.64 -15.22
C ALA A 38 13.71 22.98 -14.59
N GLY A 39 13.45 22.96 -13.29
CA GLY A 39 13.23 24.14 -12.48
C GLY A 39 13.76 23.86 -11.09
N ASP A 40 14.97 24.37 -10.84
CA ASP A 40 15.70 24.44 -9.57
C ASP A 40 16.44 23.20 -9.09
N LEU A 41 17.07 22.48 -10.02
CA LEU A 41 18.36 21.85 -9.71
C LEU A 41 19.44 22.92 -9.83
N VAL A 42 19.82 23.51 -8.68
CA VAL A 42 21.03 24.31 -8.56
C VAL A 42 22.20 23.38 -8.87
N THR A 43 22.69 23.42 -10.12
CA THR A 43 23.99 22.89 -10.49
C THR A 43 25.04 23.74 -9.78
N SER A 44 25.63 23.21 -8.70
CA SER A 44 26.92 23.72 -8.24
C SER A 44 27.92 23.51 -9.37
N ALA A 45 28.36 24.62 -9.95
CA ALA A 45 29.45 24.61 -10.91
C ALA A 45 30.73 24.23 -10.15
N GLY A 46 31.18 22.98 -10.26
CA GLY A 46 32.51 22.62 -9.76
C GLY A 46 32.78 21.19 -9.33
N GLU A 47 31.82 20.27 -9.35
CA GLU A 47 32.13 18.87 -9.06
C GLU A 47 32.22 18.06 -10.35
N ALA A 48 33.46 17.70 -10.70
CA ALA A 48 33.74 16.77 -11.77
C ALA A 48 32.84 15.54 -11.58
N ARG A 49 32.02 15.26 -12.59
CA ARG A 49 31.19 14.05 -12.66
C ARG A 49 32.13 12.86 -12.48
N VAL A 50 32.15 12.28 -11.29
CA VAL A 50 32.88 11.04 -11.04
C VAL A 50 32.17 9.99 -11.88
N GLU A 51 32.75 9.64 -13.02
CA GLU A 51 32.38 8.42 -13.71
C GLU A 51 32.70 7.30 -12.72
N HIS A 52 31.67 6.76 -12.07
CA HIS A 52 31.77 5.49 -11.37
C HIS A 52 32.06 4.44 -12.43
N ARG A 53 33.36 4.26 -12.70
CA ARG A 53 33.87 3.17 -13.48
C ARG A 53 33.63 1.94 -12.63
N PHE A 54 32.55 1.21 -12.94
CA PHE A 54 32.34 -0.14 -12.44
C PHE A 54 33.37 -1.07 -13.11
N ASP A 55 34.64 -0.81 -12.85
CA ASP A 55 35.72 -1.73 -13.18
C ASP A 55 35.62 -2.86 -12.15
N GLU A 56 35.29 -4.05 -12.64
CA GLU A 56 35.12 -5.33 -11.95
C GLU A 56 33.70 -5.64 -11.44
N ALA A 57 33.23 -6.85 -11.78
CA ALA A 57 31.99 -7.39 -11.26
C ALA A 57 32.14 -7.60 -9.76
N GLU A 58 31.48 -6.76 -8.96
CA GLU A 58 31.45 -6.91 -7.51
C GLU A 58 31.05 -8.37 -7.16
N PRO A 59 31.74 -9.00 -6.20
CA PRO A 59 31.38 -10.34 -5.76
C PRO A 59 29.91 -10.34 -5.34
N ALA A 60 29.18 -11.38 -5.73
CA ALA A 60 27.74 -11.48 -5.49
C ALA A 60 27.41 -11.14 -4.04
N VAL A 61 26.65 -10.04 -3.84
CA VAL A 61 26.29 -9.53 -2.51
C VAL A 61 25.68 -10.66 -1.70
N HIS A 62 26.28 -10.98 -0.56
CA HIS A 62 25.78 -12.01 0.33
C HIS A 62 24.60 -11.46 1.14
N PHE A 63 23.43 -12.07 0.96
CA PHE A 63 22.26 -11.77 1.78
C PHE A 63 22.19 -12.75 2.95
N TRP A 64 22.13 -12.20 4.15
CA TRP A 64 21.90 -12.99 5.37
C TRP A 64 20.40 -13.06 5.65
N ARG A 65 19.90 -14.26 5.95
CA ARG A 65 18.53 -14.48 6.42
C ARG A 65 18.57 -14.90 7.88
N VAL A 66 17.81 -14.22 8.72
CA VAL A 66 17.63 -14.64 10.11
C VAL A 66 16.87 -15.97 10.15
N VAL A 67 17.47 -17.00 10.76
CA VAL A 67 16.90 -18.35 10.85
C VAL A 67 16.26 -18.60 12.21
N GLU A 68 16.77 -17.98 13.27
CA GLU A 68 16.32 -18.20 14.64
C GLU A 68 16.57 -16.96 15.50
N TYR A 69 15.71 -16.74 16.49
CA TYR A 69 15.92 -15.78 17.56
C TYR A 69 16.10 -16.54 18.87
N ARG A 70 17.23 -16.33 19.53
CA ARG A 70 17.51 -16.87 20.86
C ARG A 70 17.94 -15.74 21.79
N GLY A 71 17.38 -15.71 23.00
CA GLY A 71 17.87 -14.84 24.06
C GLY A 71 19.28 -15.28 24.46
N LYS A 72 20.25 -14.38 24.32
CA LYS A 72 21.60 -14.59 24.86
C LYS A 72 21.54 -14.58 26.38
N SER A 73 22.28 -15.49 27.02
CA SER A 73 22.45 -15.45 28.49
C SER A 73 23.38 -14.31 28.90
N GLU A 74 23.32 -13.82 30.15
CA GLU A 74 24.21 -12.77 30.67
C GLU A 74 25.71 -13.08 30.44
N ALA A 75 26.10 -14.35 30.46
CA ALA A 75 27.48 -14.80 30.21
C ALA A 75 27.90 -14.71 28.72
N GLU A 76 26.94 -14.70 27.79
CA GLU A 76 27.18 -14.54 26.34
C GLU A 76 27.10 -13.06 25.89
N THR A 77 26.72 -12.16 26.80
CA THR A 77 26.53 -10.73 26.53
C THR A 77 27.83 -9.94 26.65
N GLN A 78 28.94 -10.56 27.08
CA GLN A 78 30.25 -9.93 27.05
C GLN A 78 30.78 -9.86 25.62
N THR A 79 30.31 -8.84 24.91
CA THR A 79 30.87 -8.40 23.65
C THR A 79 32.09 -7.58 24.03
N ASP A 80 33.30 -8.06 23.72
CA ASP A 80 34.47 -7.21 23.70
C ASP A 80 34.11 -5.96 22.90
N GLU A 81 34.08 -4.80 23.58
CA GLU A 81 33.78 -3.55 22.91
C GLU A 81 34.74 -3.41 21.72
N PRO A 82 34.21 -3.28 20.50
CA PRO A 82 35.07 -3.21 19.34
C PRO A 82 36.00 -2.00 19.46
N LEU A 83 37.22 -2.11 18.95
CA LEU A 83 38.27 -1.10 19.15
C LEU A 83 37.83 0.31 18.72
N TRP A 84 37.01 0.43 17.68
CA TRP A 84 36.45 1.69 17.20
C TRP A 84 35.47 2.36 18.19
N PHE A 85 34.95 1.63 19.19
CA PHE A 85 34.11 2.17 20.25
C PHE A 85 34.93 2.93 21.31
N LYS A 86 36.21 2.56 21.46
CA LYS A 86 37.17 3.24 22.36
C LYS A 86 37.79 4.48 21.73
N GLU A 87 37.72 4.59 20.41
CA GLU A 87 38.06 5.80 19.68
C GLU A 87 36.90 6.78 19.84
N GLU A 88 36.99 7.66 20.84
CA GLU A 88 36.00 8.69 21.09
C GLU A 88 36.04 9.69 19.92
N ILE A 89 35.18 9.46 18.91
CA ILE A 89 34.89 10.45 17.88
C ILE A 89 34.07 11.56 18.56
N SER A 90 34.75 12.49 19.22
CA SER A 90 34.12 13.67 19.80
C SER A 90 33.67 14.59 18.68
N PHE A 91 32.36 14.74 18.50
CA PHE A 91 31.80 15.77 17.63
C PHE A 91 31.99 17.15 18.27
N SER A 92 32.44 18.14 17.49
CA SER A 92 32.43 19.53 17.98
C SER A 92 30.99 20.06 18.08
N SER A 93 30.71 21.02 18.98
CA SER A 93 29.36 21.56 19.26
C SER A 93 28.67 22.29 18.08
N GLY A 94 29.26 22.25 16.88
CA GLY A 94 28.72 22.78 15.63
C GLY A 94 28.65 21.77 14.48
N GLU A 95 29.25 20.60 14.63
CA GLU A 95 29.39 19.60 13.56
C GLU A 95 28.13 18.76 13.38
N VAL A 96 27.45 18.43 14.49
CA VAL A 96 26.13 17.78 14.48
C VAL A 96 25.06 18.84 14.69
N ARG A 97 24.74 19.57 13.63
CA ARG A 97 23.55 20.42 13.59
C ARG A 97 22.66 19.98 12.44
N ALA A 98 21.38 19.84 12.71
CA ALA A 98 20.39 19.73 11.66
C ALA A 98 20.47 21.02 10.83
N ASP A 99 20.76 20.89 9.55
CA ASP A 99 20.68 22.01 8.62
C ASP A 99 19.21 22.30 8.33
N TYR A 100 18.61 23.19 9.12
CA TYR A 100 17.22 23.60 8.97
C TYR A 100 16.96 24.44 7.70
N SER A 101 18.00 24.78 6.92
CA SER A 101 17.81 25.38 5.59
C SER A 101 17.44 24.34 4.54
N GLN A 102 17.67 23.06 4.82
CA GLN A 102 17.25 21.96 3.96
C GLN A 102 15.82 21.54 4.25
N THR A 103 15.03 21.40 3.19
CA THR A 103 13.67 20.87 3.28
C THR A 103 13.73 19.42 3.72
N MET A 104 13.10 19.09 4.85
CA MET A 104 12.96 17.70 5.26
C MET A 104 12.29 16.88 4.15
N PRO A 105 12.74 15.64 3.89
CA PRO A 105 12.06 14.78 2.94
C PRO A 105 10.60 14.60 3.36
N SER A 106 9.70 14.60 2.38
CA SER A 106 8.28 14.37 2.66
C SER A 106 8.09 12.98 3.26
N LYS A 107 7.32 12.90 4.33
CA LYS A 107 6.95 11.62 4.95
C LYS A 107 6.11 10.82 3.96
N ILE A 108 6.55 9.60 3.67
CA ILE A 108 5.81 8.66 2.83
C ILE A 108 4.86 7.91 3.77
N PRO A 109 3.54 7.92 3.50
CA PRO A 109 2.59 7.24 4.36
C PRO A 109 2.85 5.73 4.40
N LEU A 110 2.59 5.10 5.55
CA LEU A 110 2.74 3.65 5.71
C LEU A 110 1.92 2.86 4.68
N LEU A 111 0.72 3.36 4.37
CA LEU A 111 -0.15 2.79 3.35
C LEU A 111 -0.71 3.89 2.44
N PRO A 112 -0.60 3.75 1.11
CA PRO A 112 -1.22 4.70 0.19
C PRO A 112 -2.74 4.77 0.40
N TRP A 113 -3.29 5.99 0.41
CA TRP A 113 -4.73 6.22 0.60
C TRP A 113 -5.60 5.42 -0.39
N SER A 114 -5.14 5.28 -1.64
CA SER A 114 -5.84 4.51 -2.69
C SER A 114 -6.07 3.04 -2.34
N ARG A 115 -5.22 2.46 -1.48
CA ARG A 115 -5.36 1.08 -0.98
C ARG A 115 -6.11 1.02 0.34
N MET A 116 -6.01 2.08 1.15
CA MET A 116 -6.62 2.13 2.47
C MET A 116 -8.13 2.37 2.40
N TRP A 117 -8.58 3.29 1.54
CA TRP A 117 -9.99 3.69 1.54
C TRP A 117 -10.98 2.54 1.23
N PRO A 118 -10.75 1.59 0.29
CA PRO A 118 -11.71 0.52 0.02
C PRO A 118 -11.87 -0.42 1.22
N PHE A 119 -10.76 -0.66 1.93
CA PHE A 119 -10.77 -1.43 3.16
C PHE A 119 -11.58 -0.71 4.25
N LEU A 120 -11.30 0.58 4.47
CA LEU A 120 -12.05 1.38 5.44
C LEU A 120 -13.54 1.45 5.10
N PHE A 121 -13.89 1.60 3.83
CA PHE A 121 -15.29 1.58 3.39
C PHE A 121 -15.95 0.24 3.68
N GLY A 122 -15.23 -0.88 3.51
CA GLY A 122 -15.69 -2.21 3.88
C GLY A 122 -15.94 -2.39 5.38
N VAL A 123 -15.07 -1.85 6.23
CA VAL A 123 -15.13 -2.04 7.69
C VAL A 123 -16.05 -1.03 8.38
N LEU A 124 -15.99 0.23 7.97
CA LEU A 124 -16.78 1.33 8.55
C LEU A 124 -18.12 1.52 7.83
N GLY A 125 -18.33 0.82 6.72
CA GLY A 125 -19.59 0.85 5.99
C GLY A 125 -20.66 -0.02 6.64
N TYR A 126 -21.89 0.18 6.19
CA TYR A 126 -23.06 -0.58 6.57
C TYR A 126 -23.88 -0.96 5.33
N TYR A 127 -24.39 -2.19 5.32
CA TYR A 127 -25.27 -2.67 4.26
C TYR A 127 -26.69 -2.16 4.49
N CYS A 128 -27.19 -1.32 3.58
CA CYS A 128 -28.57 -0.87 3.61
C CYS A 128 -29.38 -1.55 2.50
N ASP A 129 -30.65 -1.78 2.78
CA ASP A 129 -31.64 -2.15 1.77
C ASP A 129 -31.82 -0.96 0.82
N THR A 130 -31.78 -1.23 -0.48
CA THR A 130 -32.14 -0.25 -1.49
C THR A 130 -33.65 -0.29 -1.76
N LEU A 131 -34.11 0.57 -2.66
CA LEU A 131 -35.49 0.54 -3.18
C LEU A 131 -35.69 -0.49 -4.30
N SER A 132 -34.61 -1.15 -4.74
CA SER A 132 -34.66 -2.16 -5.79
C SER A 132 -34.91 -3.53 -5.19
N ILE A 133 -35.82 -4.29 -5.78
CA ILE A 133 -36.07 -5.69 -5.40
C ILE A 133 -34.90 -6.54 -5.89
N ASP A 134 -34.40 -7.41 -5.02
CA ASP A 134 -33.49 -8.49 -5.40
C ASP A 134 -34.30 -9.55 -6.15
N MET A 135 -34.32 -9.45 -7.47
CA MET A 135 -35.12 -10.31 -8.34
C MET A 135 -34.68 -11.77 -8.27
N GLU A 136 -33.39 -12.04 -8.06
CA GLU A 136 -32.86 -13.41 -7.99
C GLU A 136 -33.40 -14.11 -6.75
N ARG A 137 -33.29 -13.46 -5.58
CA ARG A 137 -33.88 -13.97 -4.34
C ARG A 137 -35.41 -14.05 -4.38
N ALA A 138 -36.06 -13.05 -4.98
CA ALA A 138 -37.52 -13.04 -5.08
C ALA A 138 -38.05 -14.22 -5.91
N VAL A 139 -37.39 -14.51 -7.04
CA VAL A 139 -37.73 -15.67 -7.89
C VAL A 139 -37.44 -16.98 -7.16
N GLU A 140 -36.33 -17.08 -6.43
CA GLU A 140 -36.00 -18.26 -5.63
C GLU A 140 -37.05 -18.55 -4.56
N GLN A 141 -37.47 -17.53 -3.80
CA GLN A 141 -38.53 -17.64 -2.79
C GLN A 141 -39.88 -18.04 -3.41
N ALA A 142 -40.24 -17.42 -4.53
CA ALA A 142 -41.47 -17.74 -5.26
C ALA A 142 -41.46 -19.18 -5.78
N ALA A 143 -40.35 -19.64 -6.34
CA ALA A 143 -40.19 -21.01 -6.84
C ALA A 143 -40.31 -22.06 -5.73
N ARG A 144 -39.97 -21.70 -4.48
CA ARG A 144 -40.11 -22.57 -3.30
C ARG A 144 -41.49 -22.49 -2.63
N ALA A 145 -42.40 -21.66 -3.14
CA ALA A 145 -43.68 -21.36 -2.51
C ALA A 145 -43.54 -20.93 -1.04
N GLU A 146 -42.43 -20.26 -0.70
CA GLU A 146 -42.23 -19.71 0.63
C GLU A 146 -43.16 -18.51 0.84
N PRO A 147 -43.80 -18.36 2.01
CA PRO A 147 -44.62 -17.20 2.31
C PRO A 147 -43.73 -15.95 2.41
N VAL A 148 -43.87 -15.04 1.45
CA VAL A 148 -43.12 -13.78 1.40
C VAL A 148 -43.85 -12.71 2.19
N SER A 149 -43.42 -12.45 3.43
CA SER A 149 -43.94 -11.36 4.27
C SER A 149 -43.41 -9.98 3.86
N ARG A 150 -42.18 -9.95 3.32
CA ARG A 150 -41.51 -8.75 2.78
C ARG A 150 -40.65 -9.16 1.60
N LEU A 151 -40.75 -8.41 0.49
CA LEU A 151 -39.93 -8.65 -0.69
C LEU A 151 -38.44 -8.45 -0.35
N PRO A 152 -37.54 -9.32 -0.84
CA PRO A 152 -36.11 -9.15 -0.64
C PRO A 152 -35.64 -7.92 -1.45
N MET A 153 -34.96 -7.00 -0.80
CA MET A 153 -34.37 -5.82 -1.45
C MET A 153 -32.89 -6.07 -1.76
N GLU A 154 -32.38 -5.49 -2.84
CA GLU A 154 -30.95 -5.45 -3.09
C GLU A 154 -30.27 -4.70 -1.94
N GLN A 155 -29.16 -5.23 -1.44
CA GLN A 155 -28.37 -4.57 -0.40
C GLN A 155 -27.14 -3.92 -1.00
N ARG A 156 -26.83 -2.70 -0.55
CA ARG A 156 -25.62 -1.98 -0.96
C ARG A 156 -24.84 -1.51 0.25
N LEU A 157 -23.52 -1.62 0.14
CA LEU A 157 -22.61 -1.05 1.12
C LEU A 157 -22.63 0.47 0.99
N THR A 158 -22.88 1.14 2.11
CA THR A 158 -22.91 2.60 2.22
C THR A 158 -22.12 3.03 3.45
N TRP A 159 -21.79 4.32 3.56
CA TRP A 159 -21.20 4.82 4.79
C TRP A 159 -22.18 4.68 5.95
N ALA A 160 -21.70 4.17 7.08
CA ALA A 160 -22.47 4.24 8.31
C ALA A 160 -22.74 5.71 8.66
N GLY A 161 -23.98 6.01 9.08
CA GLY A 161 -24.37 7.35 9.50
C GLY A 161 -23.54 7.87 10.67
N THR A 162 -23.02 6.96 11.51
CA THR A 162 -22.05 7.24 12.57
C THR A 162 -20.99 6.13 12.61
N CYS A 163 -19.75 6.48 12.96
CA CYS A 163 -18.69 5.52 13.23
C CYS A 163 -17.84 6.02 14.40
N GLN A 164 -17.27 5.10 15.16
CA GLN A 164 -16.30 5.42 16.22
C GLN A 164 -14.94 4.88 15.81
N ILE A 165 -13.92 5.71 16.00
CA ILE A 165 -12.53 5.37 15.71
C ILE A 165 -11.77 5.54 17.02
N ILE A 166 -11.06 4.50 17.42
CA ILE A 166 -10.19 4.51 18.59
C ILE A 166 -8.76 4.52 18.06
N LEU A 167 -7.99 5.53 18.45
CA LEU A 167 -6.58 5.66 18.10
C LEU A 167 -5.72 5.43 19.32
N ASP A 168 -4.58 4.77 19.12
CA ASP A 168 -3.57 4.56 20.16
C ASP A 168 -2.51 5.66 20.06
N MET A 169 -2.67 6.70 20.87
CA MET A 169 -1.77 7.87 20.88
C MET A 169 -0.63 7.71 21.89
N ASP A 170 -0.13 6.49 22.11
CA ASP A 170 1.03 6.26 22.96
C ASP A 170 2.30 6.89 22.35
N GLU A 171 3.17 7.45 23.18
CA GLU A 171 4.42 8.12 22.74
C GLU A 171 5.35 7.18 21.95
N ARG A 172 5.27 5.86 22.19
CA ARG A 172 6.01 4.85 21.41
C ARG A 172 5.63 4.84 19.93
N LEU A 173 4.46 5.38 19.58
CA LEU A 173 3.92 5.48 18.22
C LEU A 173 4.08 6.88 17.61
N LEU A 174 4.79 7.79 18.26
CA LEU A 174 5.01 9.17 17.79
C LEU A 174 5.48 9.27 16.33
N PRO A 175 6.35 8.39 15.80
CA PRO A 175 6.70 8.41 14.38
C PRO A 175 5.52 8.24 13.41
N PHE A 176 4.41 7.65 13.86
CA PHE A 176 3.24 7.27 13.06
C PHE A 176 2.01 8.17 13.29
N TRP A 177 2.06 9.11 14.24
CA TRP A 177 0.92 9.99 14.53
C TRP A 177 0.46 10.82 13.32
N ASP A 178 1.35 11.11 12.38
CA ASP A 178 0.98 11.78 11.13
C ASP A 178 0.13 10.89 10.22
N ASP A 179 0.41 9.58 10.17
CA ASP A 179 -0.41 8.61 9.45
C ASP A 179 -1.80 8.49 10.08
N GLU A 180 -1.88 8.45 11.41
CA GLU A 180 -3.14 8.40 12.17
C GLU A 180 -3.97 9.68 11.99
N THR A 181 -3.32 10.84 12.01
CA THR A 181 -3.98 12.12 11.74
C THR A 181 -4.47 12.19 10.29
N GLY A 182 -3.65 11.73 9.35
CA GLY A 182 -4.03 11.64 7.93
C GLY A 182 -5.22 10.70 7.70
N LEU A 183 -5.29 9.60 8.45
CA LEU A 183 -6.41 8.66 8.45
C LEU A 183 -7.72 9.35 8.85
N LEU A 184 -7.72 10.07 9.98
CA LEU A 184 -8.90 10.80 10.45
C LEU A 184 -9.40 11.82 9.42
N GLN A 185 -8.50 12.68 8.94
CA GLN A 185 -8.85 13.70 7.94
C GLN A 185 -9.39 13.09 6.64
N GLY A 186 -8.84 11.94 6.23
CA GLY A 186 -9.31 11.24 5.04
C GLY A 186 -10.72 10.66 5.23
N ILE A 187 -11.01 10.10 6.41
CA ILE A 187 -12.35 9.57 6.73
C ILE A 187 -13.38 10.70 6.80
N GLU A 188 -13.05 11.81 7.46
CA GLU A 188 -13.93 12.99 7.52
C GLU A 188 -14.27 13.53 6.12
N LYS A 189 -13.28 13.64 5.23
CA LYS A 189 -13.50 14.05 3.84
C LYS A 189 -14.41 13.10 3.08
N LEU A 190 -14.25 11.78 3.28
CA LEU A 190 -15.05 10.77 2.58
C LEU A 190 -16.50 10.69 3.07
N ARG A 191 -16.73 10.92 4.36
CA ARG A 191 -18.10 10.94 4.93
C ARG A 191 -18.87 12.20 4.55
N GLY A 192 -18.20 13.22 4.01
CA GLY A 192 -18.76 14.53 3.75
C GLY A 192 -18.96 15.26 5.08
N SER A 193 -18.13 16.26 5.34
CA SER A 193 -18.24 17.09 6.54
C SER A 193 -19.67 17.62 6.68
N SER A 194 -20.31 17.35 7.82
CA SER A 194 -21.54 18.04 8.25
C SER A 194 -21.27 19.51 8.52
#